data_AF-K2DZ71-F1
#
_entry.id   AF-K2DZ71-F1
#
_cell.length_a   1.000
_cell.length_b   1.000
_cell.length_c   1.000
_cell.angle_alpha   90.00
_cell.angle_beta   90.00
_cell.angle_gamma   90.00
#
_symmetry.space_group_name_H-M   'P 1'
#
loop_
_entity.id
_entity.type
_entity.pdbx_description
1 polymer ?
#
loop_
_entity_poly.entity_id
_entity_poly.type
_entity_poly.pdbx_seq_one_letter_code
_entity_poly.pdbx_strand_id
1 'polypeptide(L)'
;MKKVNRLRKRMEQNKRYFIPSLVLLAAMGAGVYGTNNAGAQVGENQSSIIERMASKFNLNKDEVQKVFDEEREERQKLRQENMEKRLSDAVSRGELTENQKKLILDKKASLRKEAEARREEMQKNRENLGNMTENERKAFVEERQAEMKKHREEMETWAKNNGIDIKYLMGPMGERMGGPKGMHRNF
;
A
#
# COMPACT_ATOMS: atom_id res chain seq x y z
N MET A 1 -22.94 14.23 -55.19
CA MET A 1 -23.15 13.21 -54.13
C MET A 1 -21.96 12.24 -54.01
N LYS A 2 -20.81 12.64 -53.41
CA LYS A 2 -19.64 11.74 -53.24
C LYS A 2 -18.88 11.85 -51.89
N LYS A 3 -19.37 12.64 -50.92
CA LYS A 3 -18.73 12.82 -49.60
C LYS A 3 -19.35 12.00 -48.46
N VAL A 4 -20.58 11.52 -48.58
CA VAL A 4 -21.30 10.80 -47.49
C VAL A 4 -20.84 9.34 -47.32
N ASN A 5 -20.22 8.74 -48.35
CA ASN A 5 -19.83 7.31 -48.33
C ASN A 5 -18.49 6.99 -47.65
N ARG A 6 -17.72 7.98 -47.16
CA ARG A 6 -16.44 7.69 -46.48
C ARG A 6 -16.58 7.47 -44.98
N LEU A 7 -17.67 7.95 -44.37
CA LEU A 7 -17.91 7.83 -42.93
C LEU A 7 -18.59 6.50 -42.55
N ARG A 8 -19.41 5.92 -43.44
CA ARG A 8 -19.97 4.57 -43.22
C ARG A 8 -18.93 3.45 -43.35
N LYS A 9 -17.84 3.67 -44.11
CA LYS A 9 -16.79 2.67 -44.30
C LYS A 9 -15.84 2.52 -43.10
N ARG A 10 -15.80 3.49 -42.18
CA ARG A 10 -14.99 3.42 -40.95
C ARG A 10 -15.72 2.80 -39.75
N MET A 11 -17.06 2.70 -39.79
CA MET A 11 -17.85 2.10 -38.70
C MET A 11 -18.12 0.59 -38.87
N GLU A 12 -17.79 0.02 -40.04
CA GLU A 12 -18.00 -1.41 -40.35
C GLU A 12 -16.74 -2.29 -40.20
N GLN A 13 -15.59 -1.72 -39.82
CA GLN A 13 -14.34 -2.50 -39.66
C GLN A 13 -14.00 -2.88 -38.21
N ASN A 14 -14.79 -2.46 -37.21
CA ASN A 14 -14.53 -2.73 -35.78
C ASN A 14 -15.50 -3.75 -35.13
N LYS A 15 -16.18 -4.60 -35.89
CA LYS A 15 -17.13 -5.60 -35.36
C LYS A 15 -16.67 -7.07 -35.50
N ARG A 16 -15.37 -7.37 -35.39
CA ARG A 16 -14.90 -8.78 -35.47
C ARG A 16 -13.97 -9.28 -34.37
N TYR A 17 -13.70 -8.54 -33.31
CA TYR A 17 -12.97 -9.10 -32.15
C TYR A 17 -13.54 -8.59 -30.82
N PHE A 18 -14.75 -9.04 -30.48
CA PHE A 18 -15.22 -9.07 -29.09
C PHE A 18 -14.99 -10.50 -28.59
N ILE A 19 -13.74 -10.82 -28.26
CA ILE A 19 -13.38 -12.08 -27.61
C ILE A 19 -13.45 -11.82 -26.10
N PRO A 20 -14.34 -12.48 -25.34
CA PRO A 20 -14.24 -12.45 -23.89
C PRO A 20 -12.99 -13.25 -23.51
N SER A 21 -11.87 -12.58 -23.23
CA SER A 21 -10.65 -13.22 -22.73
C SER A 21 -10.83 -13.60 -21.27
N LEU A 22 -11.66 -14.62 -21.04
CA LEU A 22 -11.52 -15.53 -19.93
C LEU A 22 -10.24 -16.33 -20.14
N VAL A 23 -9.36 -16.31 -19.13
CA VAL A 23 -8.11 -17.09 -18.99
C VAL A 23 -6.86 -16.49 -19.66
N LEU A 24 -6.04 -15.82 -18.84
CA LEU A 24 -4.59 -16.07 -18.84
C LEU A 24 -4.04 -16.02 -17.40
N LEU A 25 -4.50 -17.02 -16.65
CA LEU A 25 -4.00 -17.46 -15.36
C LEU A 25 -2.77 -18.36 -15.60
N ALA A 26 -1.70 -17.82 -16.21
CA ALA A 26 -0.46 -18.58 -16.47
C ALA A 26 0.71 -17.66 -16.94
N ALA A 27 1.24 -16.81 -16.05
CA ALA A 27 2.61 -16.26 -16.19
C ALA A 27 3.13 -15.65 -14.87
N MET A 28 3.01 -16.35 -13.75
CA MET A 28 3.82 -16.12 -12.55
C MET A 28 4.20 -17.46 -11.93
N GLY A 29 4.80 -18.32 -12.75
CA GLY A 29 5.40 -19.58 -12.34
C GLY A 29 6.88 -19.58 -12.69
N ALA A 30 7.69 -18.90 -11.87
CA ALA A 30 9.12 -19.15 -11.62
C ALA A 30 9.64 -18.05 -10.69
N GLY A 31 9.48 -18.24 -9.38
CA GLY A 31 9.92 -17.26 -8.40
C GLY A 31 9.60 -17.64 -6.96
N VAL A 32 9.85 -18.92 -6.62
CA VAL A 32 10.08 -19.43 -5.26
C VAL A 32 9.01 -19.08 -4.23
N TYR A 33 8.07 -20.02 -4.05
CA TYR A 33 7.49 -20.31 -2.74
C TYR A 33 8.64 -20.71 -1.79
N GLY A 34 9.36 -19.71 -1.29
CA GLY A 34 10.20 -19.84 -0.13
C GLY A 34 9.30 -19.50 1.03
N THR A 35 8.77 -20.52 1.71
CA THR A 35 8.28 -20.39 3.08
C THR A 35 9.47 -20.10 3.98
N ASN A 36 10.09 -18.93 3.80
CA ASN A 36 10.84 -18.33 4.87
C ASN A 36 9.75 -17.89 5.84
N ASN A 37 9.68 -18.55 6.98
CA ASN A 37 9.22 -17.93 8.22
C ASN A 37 10.09 -16.68 8.43
N ALA A 38 9.83 -15.63 7.67
CA ALA A 38 10.21 -14.29 8.06
C ALA A 38 9.28 -13.98 9.22
N GLY A 39 9.67 -14.46 10.41
CA GLY A 39 8.99 -14.16 11.66
C GLY A 39 8.86 -12.65 11.70
N ALA A 40 7.64 -12.16 11.43
CA ALA A 40 7.38 -10.75 11.34
C ALA A 40 7.51 -10.21 12.76
N GLN A 41 8.70 -9.72 13.11
CA GLN A 41 9.02 -9.28 14.46
C GLN A 41 7.85 -8.45 15.01
N VAL A 42 7.27 -9.00 16.06
CA VAL A 42 6.07 -8.48 16.70
C VAL A 42 6.46 -7.13 17.25
N GLY A 43 5.78 -6.07 16.81
CA GLY A 43 6.08 -4.74 17.30
C GLY A 43 5.88 -4.70 18.81
N GLU A 44 6.74 -3.97 19.53
CA GLU A 44 6.76 -3.91 20.99
C GLU A 44 5.37 -3.66 21.64
N ASN A 45 4.54 -2.84 20.99
CA ASN A 45 3.15 -2.62 21.41
C ASN A 45 2.23 -3.85 21.25
N GLN A 46 2.39 -4.65 20.20
CA GLN A 46 1.63 -5.89 20.04
C GLN A 46 2.09 -6.94 21.06
N SER A 47 3.40 -7.00 21.35
CA SER A 47 3.93 -7.84 22.44
C SER A 47 3.26 -7.49 23.77
N SER A 48 3.09 -6.19 24.05
CA SER A 48 2.40 -5.73 25.28
C SER A 48 0.92 -6.13 25.37
N ILE A 49 0.22 -6.28 24.23
CA ILE A 49 -1.20 -6.70 24.20
C ILE A 49 -1.28 -8.20 24.41
N ILE A 50 -0.44 -8.96 23.71
CA ILE A 50 -0.35 -10.41 23.80
C ILE A 50 -0.02 -10.83 25.23
N GLU A 51 0.96 -10.18 25.86
CA GLU A 51 1.32 -10.40 27.27
C GLU A 51 0.18 -10.07 28.23
N ARG A 52 -0.52 -8.95 28.02
CA ARG A 52 -1.67 -8.57 28.85
C ARG A 52 -2.82 -9.56 28.71
N MET A 53 -3.12 -10.04 27.51
CA MET A 53 -4.19 -11.02 27.29
C MET A 53 -3.83 -12.39 27.85
N ALA A 54 -2.61 -12.87 27.59
CA ALA A 54 -2.10 -14.10 28.17
C ALA A 54 -2.18 -14.08 29.70
N SER A 55 -1.74 -12.99 30.33
CA SER A 55 -1.76 -12.84 31.78
C SER A 55 -3.18 -12.67 32.35
N LYS A 56 -4.04 -11.86 31.72
CA LYS A 56 -5.38 -11.56 32.23
C LYS A 56 -6.32 -12.76 32.17
N PHE A 57 -6.18 -13.60 31.16
CA PHE A 57 -7.04 -14.76 30.91
C PHE A 57 -6.34 -16.09 31.17
N ASN A 58 -5.09 -16.06 31.66
CA ASN A 58 -4.27 -17.24 31.93
C ASN A 58 -4.13 -18.17 30.70
N LEU A 59 -3.83 -17.56 29.54
CA LEU A 59 -3.64 -18.26 28.26
C LEU A 59 -2.15 -18.47 27.98
N ASN A 60 -1.83 -19.46 27.13
CA ASN A 60 -0.47 -19.65 26.64
C ASN A 60 -0.06 -18.48 25.72
N LYS A 61 1.05 -17.80 26.03
CA LYS A 61 1.56 -16.64 25.28
C LYS A 61 1.86 -16.98 23.81
N ASP A 62 2.43 -18.15 23.55
CA ASP A 62 2.85 -18.55 22.20
C ASP A 62 1.64 -18.86 21.32
N GLU A 63 0.59 -19.44 21.90
CA GLU A 63 -0.67 -19.69 21.18
C GLU A 63 -1.38 -18.38 20.84
N VAL A 64 -1.42 -17.42 21.79
CA VAL A 64 -1.97 -16.09 21.53
C VAL A 64 -1.14 -15.38 20.46
N GLN A 65 0.19 -15.46 20.53
CA GLN A 65 1.09 -14.90 19.53
C GLN A 65 0.78 -15.44 18.13
N LYS A 66 0.64 -16.77 18.01
CA LYS A 66 0.32 -17.44 16.75
C LYS A 66 -0.99 -16.93 16.14
N VAL A 67 -2.05 -16.79 16.94
CA VAL A 67 -3.33 -16.25 16.46
C VAL A 67 -3.19 -14.83 15.90
N PHE A 68 -2.39 -13.99 16.56
CA PHE A 68 -2.15 -12.61 16.08
C PHE A 68 -1.35 -12.58 14.78
N ASP A 69 -0.36 -13.46 14.65
CA ASP A 69 0.44 -13.55 13.43
C ASP A 69 -0.40 -14.06 12.25
N GLU A 70 -1.21 -15.10 12.47
CA GLU A 70 -2.17 -15.62 11.48
C GLU A 70 -3.15 -14.53 11.02
N GLU A 71 -3.83 -13.85 11.95
CA GLU A 71 -4.75 -12.74 11.62
C GLU A 71 -4.01 -11.61 10.89
N ARG A 72 -2.77 -11.29 11.29
CA ARG A 72 -1.98 -10.24 10.63
C ARG A 72 -1.67 -10.60 9.18
N GLU A 73 -1.33 -11.85 8.91
CA GLU A 73 -1.08 -12.37 7.56
C GLU A 73 -2.36 -12.37 6.72
N GLU A 74 -3.47 -12.85 7.27
CA GLU A 74 -4.77 -12.82 6.59
C GLU A 74 -5.19 -11.40 6.24
N ARG A 75 -5.05 -10.46 7.17
CA ARG A 75 -5.34 -9.04 6.93
C ARG A 75 -4.40 -8.43 5.89
N GLN A 76 -3.16 -8.90 5.77
CA GLN A 76 -2.26 -8.46 4.71
C GLN A 76 -2.71 -8.98 3.34
N LYS A 77 -3.07 -10.26 3.25
CA LYS A 77 -3.62 -10.87 2.03
C LYS A 77 -4.89 -10.16 1.59
N LEU A 78 -5.83 -9.95 2.50
CA LEU A 78 -7.08 -9.23 2.23
C LEU A 78 -6.84 -7.79 1.75
N ARG A 79 -5.83 -7.09 2.29
CA ARG A 79 -5.46 -5.75 1.78
C ARG A 79 -4.92 -5.80 0.36
N GLN A 80 -4.10 -6.80 0.04
CA GLN A 80 -3.54 -7.00 -1.30
C GLN A 80 -4.65 -7.31 -2.31
N GLU A 81 -5.53 -8.25 -1.99
CA GLU A 81 -6.67 -8.64 -2.84
C GLU A 81 -7.61 -7.47 -3.09
N ASN A 82 -7.98 -6.72 -2.05
CA ASN A 82 -8.84 -5.54 -2.21
C ASN A 82 -8.20 -4.47 -3.10
N MET A 83 -6.88 -4.31 -3.01
CA MET A 83 -6.14 -3.36 -3.83
C MET A 83 -6.10 -3.80 -5.29
N GLU A 84 -5.81 -5.07 -5.56
CA GLU A 84 -5.85 -5.65 -6.90
C GLU A 84 -7.25 -5.59 -7.53
N LYS A 85 -8.29 -5.85 -6.73
CA LYS A 85 -9.68 -5.70 -7.16
C LYS A 85 -9.97 -4.26 -7.57
N ARG A 86 -9.63 -3.27 -6.74
CA ARG A 86 -9.84 -1.84 -7.06
C ARG A 86 -9.12 -1.41 -8.33
N LEU A 87 -7.91 -1.91 -8.58
CA LEU A 87 -7.18 -1.63 -9.82
C LEU A 87 -7.84 -2.30 -11.03
N SER A 88 -8.32 -3.53 -10.88
CA SER A 88 -9.05 -4.25 -11.94
C SER A 88 -10.36 -3.54 -12.28
N ASP A 89 -11.11 -3.10 -11.27
CA ASP A 89 -12.32 -2.31 -11.48
C ASP A 89 -12.00 -0.99 -12.20
N ALA A 90 -10.89 -0.33 -11.86
CA ALA A 90 -10.44 0.89 -12.55
C ALA A 90 -10.05 0.63 -14.01
N VAL A 91 -9.46 -0.53 -14.32
CA VAL A 91 -9.22 -0.94 -15.72
C VAL A 91 -10.53 -1.19 -16.44
N SER A 92 -11.50 -1.88 -15.83
CA SER A 92 -12.81 -2.11 -16.45
C SER A 92 -13.59 -0.82 -16.71
N ARG A 93 -13.39 0.22 -15.90
CA ARG A 93 -13.96 1.56 -16.10
C ARG A 93 -13.18 2.40 -17.12
N GLY A 94 -12.05 1.91 -17.62
CA GLY A 94 -11.18 2.64 -18.55
C GLY A 94 -10.37 3.77 -17.90
N GLU A 95 -10.34 3.85 -16.57
CA GLU A 95 -9.52 4.83 -15.84
C GLU A 95 -8.03 4.45 -15.81
N LEU A 96 -7.75 3.15 -15.96
CA LEU A 96 -6.40 2.60 -16.06
C LEU A 96 -6.32 1.65 -17.26
N THR A 97 -5.11 1.49 -17.78
CA THR A 97 -4.75 0.39 -18.68
C THR A 97 -4.18 -0.79 -17.89
N GLU A 98 -4.18 -1.99 -18.47
CA GLU A 98 -3.52 -3.16 -17.87
C GLU A 98 -2.03 -2.93 -17.60
N ASN A 99 -1.35 -2.21 -18.48
CA ASN A 99 0.05 -1.82 -18.28
C ASN A 99 0.23 -0.91 -17.06
N GLN A 100 -0.66 0.06 -16.87
CA GLN A 100 -0.63 0.94 -15.70
C GLN A 100 -0.94 0.19 -14.41
N LYS A 101 -1.90 -0.74 -14.42
CA LYS A 101 -2.16 -1.63 -13.29
C LYS A 101 -0.90 -2.41 -12.89
N LYS A 102 -0.19 -2.99 -13.86
CA LYS A 102 1.08 -3.70 -13.61
C LYS A 102 2.12 -2.77 -12.97
N LEU A 103 2.34 -1.58 -13.53
CA LEU A 103 3.27 -0.59 -12.98
C LEU A 103 2.93 -0.20 -11.54
N ILE A 104 1.65 -0.05 -11.20
CA ILE A 104 1.20 0.26 -9.84
C ILE A 104 1.53 -0.89 -8.87
N LEU A 105 1.28 -2.14 -9.28
CA LEU A 105 1.57 -3.32 -8.46
C LEU A 105 3.07 -3.44 -8.20
N ASP A 106 3.88 -3.30 -9.25
CA ASP A 106 5.35 -3.35 -9.15
C ASP A 106 5.88 -2.24 -8.23
N LYS A 107 5.37 -1.01 -8.39
CA LYS A 107 5.78 0.12 -7.55
C LYS A 107 5.37 -0.07 -6.09
N LYS A 108 4.16 -0.57 -5.81
CA LYS A 108 3.73 -0.86 -4.44
C LYS A 108 4.55 -1.97 -3.79
N ALA A 109 4.95 -2.99 -4.55
CA ALA A 109 5.85 -4.02 -4.04
C ALA A 109 7.22 -3.44 -3.65
N SER A 110 7.77 -2.50 -4.46
CA SER A 110 8.99 -1.76 -4.10
C SER A 110 8.81 -0.94 -2.82
N LEU A 111 7.76 -0.12 -2.76
CA LEU A 111 7.47 0.73 -1.60
C LEU A 111 7.28 -0.07 -0.32
N ARG A 112 6.70 -1.29 -0.42
CA ARG A 112 6.56 -2.18 0.72
C ARG A 112 7.92 -2.67 1.23
N LYS A 113 8.83 -3.06 0.34
CA LYS A 113 10.20 -3.45 0.73
C LYS A 113 10.96 -2.29 1.38
N GLU A 114 10.85 -1.09 0.80
CA GLU A 114 11.44 0.14 1.36
C GLU A 114 10.87 0.43 2.77
N ALA A 115 9.55 0.29 2.96
CA ALA A 115 8.91 0.49 4.26
C ALA A 115 9.30 -0.57 5.30
N GLU A 116 9.48 -1.83 4.88
CA GLU A 116 9.97 -2.90 5.73
C GLU A 116 11.42 -2.63 6.17
N ALA A 117 12.29 -2.19 5.25
CA ALA A 117 13.65 -1.77 5.57
C ALA A 117 13.70 -0.56 6.53
N ARG A 118 12.76 0.38 6.39
CA ARG A 118 12.68 1.58 7.26
C ARG A 118 12.03 1.30 8.62
N ARG A 119 11.50 0.09 8.86
CA ARG A 119 10.76 -0.22 10.10
C ARG A 119 11.65 -0.11 11.34
N GLU A 120 12.88 -0.61 11.29
CA GLU A 120 13.81 -0.56 12.42
C GLU A 120 14.19 0.88 12.78
N GLU A 121 14.48 1.70 11.77
CA GLU A 121 14.75 3.13 11.94
C GLU A 121 13.53 3.84 12.57
N MET A 122 12.32 3.53 12.10
CA MET A 122 11.09 4.07 12.66
C MET A 122 10.87 3.67 14.12
N GLN A 123 11.25 2.45 14.50
CA GLN A 123 11.14 1.98 15.87
C GLN A 123 12.11 2.73 16.79
N LYS A 124 13.38 2.83 16.40
CA LYS A 124 14.40 3.61 17.14
C LYS A 124 14.00 5.08 17.28
N ASN A 125 13.50 5.68 16.21
CA ASN A 125 13.01 7.06 16.24
C ASN A 125 11.86 7.24 17.24
N ARG A 126 10.96 6.25 17.36
CA ARG A 126 9.84 6.30 18.31
C ARG A 126 10.31 6.23 19.76
N GLU A 127 11.26 5.35 20.06
CA GLU A 127 11.87 5.25 21.40
C GLU A 127 12.57 6.57 21.77
N ASN A 128 13.33 7.14 20.82
CA ASN A 128 14.05 8.40 21.03
C ASN A 128 13.13 9.61 21.24
N LEU A 129 11.98 9.67 20.56
CA LEU A 129 11.02 10.77 20.68
C LEU A 129 10.48 11.00 22.11
N GLY A 130 10.41 9.93 22.91
CA GLY A 130 9.99 10.01 24.31
C GLY A 130 11.00 10.75 25.21
N ASN A 131 12.27 10.81 24.78
CA ASN A 131 13.37 11.37 25.55
C ASN A 131 13.84 12.74 25.04
N MET A 132 13.32 13.19 23.89
CA MET A 132 13.69 14.48 23.28
C MET A 132 13.08 15.68 24.00
N THR A 133 13.85 16.75 24.10
CA THR A 133 13.36 18.10 24.44
C THR A 133 12.42 18.63 23.36
N GLU A 134 11.68 19.71 23.65
CA GLU A 134 10.76 20.32 22.68
C GLU A 134 11.49 20.81 21.42
N ASN A 135 12.67 21.42 21.57
CA ASN A 135 13.46 21.90 20.44
C ASN A 135 13.98 20.75 19.56
N GLU A 136 14.46 19.67 20.17
CA GLU A 136 14.90 18.47 19.43
C GLU A 136 13.73 17.79 18.73
N ARG A 137 12.57 17.69 19.39
CA ARG A 137 11.35 17.15 18.78
C ARG A 137 10.90 17.98 17.59
N LYS A 138 10.97 19.31 17.69
CA LYS A 138 10.64 20.22 16.59
C LYS A 138 11.57 20.00 15.40
N ALA A 139 12.88 19.98 15.63
CA ALA A 139 13.87 19.71 14.58
C ALA A 139 13.65 18.34 13.91
N PHE A 140 13.39 17.30 14.71
CA PHE A 140 13.07 15.97 14.18
C PHE A 140 11.81 15.98 13.31
N VAL A 141 10.74 16.67 13.74
CA VAL A 141 9.50 16.77 12.96
C VAL A 141 9.74 17.53 11.64
N GLU A 142 10.52 18.60 11.65
CA GLU A 142 10.87 19.36 10.45
C GLU A 142 11.65 18.49 9.44
N GLU A 143 12.64 17.72 9.91
CA GLU A 143 13.39 16.80 9.07
C GLU A 143 12.49 15.72 8.44
N ARG A 144 11.62 15.10 9.24
CA ARG A 144 10.67 14.09 8.75
C ARG A 144 9.66 14.68 7.77
N GLN A 145 9.21 15.91 7.98
CA GLN A 145 8.34 16.59 7.03
C GLN A 145 9.06 16.83 5.69
N ALA A 146 10.34 17.23 5.73
CA ALA A 146 11.15 17.40 4.52
C ALA A 146 11.31 16.09 3.75
N GLU A 147 11.63 14.98 4.44
CA GLU A 147 11.70 13.65 3.81
C GLU A 147 10.37 13.21 3.21
N MET A 148 9.26 13.38 3.95
CA MET A 148 7.93 12.99 3.45
C MET A 148 7.50 13.84 2.25
N LYS A 149 7.87 15.13 2.23
CA LYS A 149 7.63 16.01 1.08
C LYS A 149 8.42 15.55 -0.13
N LYS A 150 9.71 15.25 0.03
CA LYS A 150 10.56 14.72 -1.04
C LYS A 150 10.01 13.40 -1.60
N HIS A 151 9.67 12.46 -0.72
CA HIS A 151 9.09 11.18 -1.13
C HIS A 151 7.77 11.37 -1.88
N ARG A 152 6.93 12.32 -1.45
CA ARG A 152 5.71 12.69 -2.16
C ARG A 152 5.98 13.22 -3.56
N GLU A 153 6.91 14.17 -3.70
CA GLU A 153 7.31 14.73 -5.00
C GLU A 153 7.85 13.65 -5.95
N GLU A 154 8.63 12.70 -5.42
CA GLU A 154 9.10 11.54 -6.16
C GLU A 154 7.94 10.66 -6.66
N MET A 155 6.95 10.40 -5.81
CA MET A 155 5.78 9.59 -6.22
C MET A 155 4.88 10.32 -7.21
N GLU A 156 4.66 11.62 -7.03
CA GLU A 156 3.89 12.46 -7.97
C GLU A 156 4.57 12.50 -9.34
N THR A 157 5.90 12.65 -9.37
CA THR A 157 6.70 12.63 -10.60
C THR A 157 6.63 11.28 -11.29
N TRP A 158 6.80 10.18 -10.54
CA TRP A 158 6.66 8.84 -11.08
C TRP A 158 5.26 8.60 -11.66
N ALA A 159 4.21 9.01 -10.95
CA ALA A 159 2.83 8.81 -11.38
C ALA A 159 2.54 9.59 -12.67
N LYS A 160 2.95 10.87 -12.71
CA LYS A 160 2.81 11.73 -13.90
C LYS A 160 3.53 11.16 -15.12
N ASN A 161 4.77 10.71 -14.95
CA ASN A 161 5.57 10.14 -16.05
C ASN A 161 4.95 8.86 -16.64
N ASN A 162 4.14 8.14 -15.85
CA ASN A 162 3.44 6.93 -16.28
C ASN A 162 1.95 7.17 -16.59
N GLY A 163 1.49 8.43 -16.58
CA GLY A 163 0.08 8.78 -16.82
C GLY A 163 -0.89 8.19 -15.80
N ILE A 164 -0.42 7.92 -14.57
CA ILE A 164 -1.20 7.33 -13.48
C ILE A 164 -1.61 8.43 -12.50
N ASP A 165 -2.87 8.38 -12.04
CA ASP A 165 -3.32 9.21 -10.93
C ASP A 165 -2.69 8.70 -9.61
N ILE A 166 -2.04 9.61 -8.87
CA ILE A 166 -1.33 9.31 -7.63
C ILE A 166 -2.20 8.62 -6.57
N LYS A 167 -3.53 8.81 -6.62
CA LYS A 167 -4.50 8.15 -5.72
C LYS A 167 -4.45 6.63 -5.75
N TYR A 168 -3.91 6.05 -6.83
CA TYR A 168 -3.77 4.60 -6.97
C TYR A 168 -2.54 4.05 -6.25
N LEU A 169 -1.51 4.88 -6.01
CA LEU A 169 -0.33 4.53 -5.22
C LEU A 169 -0.51 4.88 -3.75
N MET A 170 -0.87 6.14 -3.50
CA MET A 170 -1.06 6.67 -2.17
C MET A 170 -2.57 6.66 -1.92
N GLY A 171 -3.03 5.87 -0.93
CA GLY A 171 -4.44 5.87 -0.54
C GLY A 171 -4.94 7.30 -0.30
N PRO A 172 -6.28 7.55 -0.34
CA PRO A 172 -6.85 8.90 -0.42
C PRO A 172 -6.06 9.90 0.41
N MET A 173 -5.27 10.70 -0.30
CA MET A 173 -4.36 11.67 0.26
C MET A 173 -5.19 12.70 1.00
N GLY A 174 -5.10 12.69 2.32
CA GLY A 174 -5.38 13.86 3.14
C GLY A 174 -6.83 14.37 3.13
N GLU A 175 -7.67 13.76 3.94
CA GLU A 175 -8.72 14.50 4.67
C GLU A 175 -8.87 14.05 6.14
N ARG A 176 -8.21 12.95 6.57
CA ARG A 176 -8.39 12.38 7.92
C ARG A 176 -7.15 11.84 8.64
N MET A 177 -5.94 11.99 8.08
CA MET A 177 -4.71 11.53 8.73
C MET A 177 -3.88 12.74 9.18
N GLY A 178 -4.06 13.17 10.43
CA GLY A 178 -3.06 13.96 11.15
C GLY A 178 -3.11 15.49 11.02
N GLY A 179 -4.29 16.11 10.95
CA GLY A 179 -4.40 17.52 11.36
C GLY A 179 -4.03 17.68 12.86
N PRO A 180 -3.58 18.86 13.32
CA PRO A 180 -3.09 19.12 14.68
C PRO A 180 -4.20 19.11 15.76
N LYS A 181 -5.06 18.08 15.76
CA LYS A 181 -6.14 17.87 16.73
C LYS A 181 -5.83 16.78 17.76
N GLY A 182 -4.61 16.23 17.75
CA GLY A 182 -4.13 15.25 18.73
C GLY A 182 -3.39 15.84 19.93
N MET A 183 -3.04 17.13 19.91
CA MET A 183 -2.52 17.84 21.09
C MET A 183 -3.70 18.42 21.88
N HIS A 184 -4.46 17.56 22.55
CA HIS A 184 -5.31 18.02 23.63
C HIS A 184 -4.42 18.38 24.81
N ARG A 185 -4.34 19.69 25.08
CA ARG A 185 -3.90 20.25 26.36
C ARG A 185 -4.73 19.58 27.45
N ASN A 186 -4.09 18.89 28.38
CA ASN A 186 -4.62 18.79 29.72
C ASN A 186 -3.87 19.81 30.57
N PHE A 187 -4.66 20.68 31.18
CA PHE A 187 -4.32 21.50 32.33
C PHE A 187 -3.90 20.62 33.51
#